data_AF-A0A951H2N1-F1
#
_entry.id   AF-A0A951H2N1-F1
#
_cell.length_a   1.000
_cell.length_b   1.000
_cell.length_c   1.000
_cell.angle_alpha   90.00
_cell.angle_beta   90.00
_cell.angle_gamma   90.00
#
_symmetry.space_group_name_H-M   'P 1'
#
loop_
_entity.id
_entity.type
_entity.pdbx_description
1 polymer ?
#
loop_
_entity_poly.entity_id
_entity_poly.type
_entity_poly.pdbx_seq_one_letter_code
_entity_poly.pdbx_strand_id
1 'polypeptide(L)'
;MNWTKVVAARVVAPGMMALSTSGSVPTRLLRVPKLLSRWRPVGSLFALLAAAQGATAQSSTPAQPDLQRLLIAPALPSYKWFASTDPQHKNKDYLLLGPGETRRIPLAAGRLERLWCTAGQPEKVSVSLLNGTSISLLHNGQPQQGVYYQKAFVLYPTAKEPPALRQLNTGAALVVVNGDTQANKFFYQAAVRPGNAFPTPPPIVGATAIQGVDGKVKPNAEFRSALSGPGVVDDIEITLNPMTPEALHSLRLRIWWDDVNGASNKEAPAVDVPLFALAGQFFQSGAVTNRLWSFDGMSLHLHAPMPYGPSAMFLLRNDGAAEVMAHLRILAHKLPGGAAALPYRFCAAYGSAHTQPKQPVEMLKAQGAGAFIGLSLGIEPAPESARRAFAYLEGNETITADEQKYEGTGTEDFFNSAWYFPDKPFAQPYHGLLWKNKLPPQVAMYRLMMPDAVPFQKSLNFSFEHASGNSSNDLLYRWVAFWYQKPPLKFQVVDQLAANNAGGGGAISAANQPHQQPILPIIIGIVGVVAGVLFSRYVLRRGASS
;
A
#
# COMPACT_ATOMS: atom_id res chain seq x y z
N MET A 1 -4.14 -39.88 -48.24
CA MET A 1 -4.25 -39.73 -49.71
C MET A 1 -5.64 -39.23 -50.05
N ASN A 2 -5.92 -38.40 -51.08
CA ASN A 2 -5.02 -37.53 -51.86
C ASN A 2 -5.84 -36.41 -52.58
N TRP A 3 -5.33 -35.18 -52.55
CA TRP A 3 -5.27 -34.20 -53.66
C TRP A 3 -6.52 -33.73 -54.48
N THR A 4 -6.87 -32.45 -54.30
CA THR A 4 -7.08 -31.39 -55.36
C THR A 4 -8.19 -31.58 -56.44
N LYS A 5 -8.56 -30.64 -57.35
CA LYS A 5 -8.04 -29.34 -57.87
C LYS A 5 -9.24 -28.52 -58.46
N VAL A 6 -9.31 -27.18 -58.35
CA VAL A 6 -9.13 -26.15 -59.43
C VAL A 6 -10.09 -26.29 -60.65
N VAL A 7 -10.85 -25.26 -61.10
CA VAL A 7 -10.48 -24.15 -62.04
C VAL A 7 -11.31 -22.87 -61.75
N ALA A 8 -10.87 -21.69 -62.22
CA ALA A 8 -11.54 -20.38 -62.07
C ALA A 8 -11.55 -19.55 -63.37
N ALA A 9 -12.29 -18.41 -63.40
CA ALA A 9 -12.27 -17.42 -64.48
C ALA A 9 -12.37 -15.95 -63.95
N ARG A 10 -11.86 -14.98 -64.73
CA ARG A 10 -11.91 -13.51 -64.52
C ARG A 10 -12.95 -12.88 -65.50
N VAL A 11 -13.20 -11.58 -65.67
CA VAL A 11 -12.58 -10.25 -65.30
C VAL A 11 -13.74 -9.24 -65.06
N VAL A 12 -13.67 -7.89 -64.95
CA VAL A 12 -12.69 -6.82 -65.25
C VAL A 12 -12.80 -5.68 -64.20
N ALA A 13 -11.75 -4.88 -63.99
CA ALA A 13 -11.81 -3.50 -63.45
C ALA A 13 -10.58 -2.69 -63.96
N PRO A 14 -10.70 -1.37 -64.22
CA PRO A 14 -10.01 -0.33 -63.42
C PRO A 14 -10.82 1.01 -63.34
N GLY A 15 -10.40 2.12 -62.72
CA GLY A 15 -9.21 2.56 -61.95
C GLY A 15 -9.55 3.92 -61.25
N MET A 16 -8.92 4.35 -60.15
CA MET A 16 -7.62 5.09 -60.05
C MET A 16 -7.54 6.39 -60.90
N MET A 17 -6.92 7.50 -60.47
CA MET A 17 -5.94 7.75 -59.38
C MET A 17 -5.99 9.23 -58.90
N ALA A 18 -5.03 9.71 -58.08
CA ALA A 18 -4.93 11.11 -57.61
C ALA A 18 -3.49 11.66 -57.76
N LEU A 19 -3.28 12.99 -57.80
CA LEU A 19 -2.09 13.72 -57.28
C LEU A 19 -2.14 15.28 -57.44
N SER A 20 -1.10 15.95 -56.89
CA SER A 20 -0.81 17.40 -56.74
C SER A 20 -0.64 18.22 -58.06
N THR A 21 -0.62 19.57 -58.12
CA THR A 21 0.48 20.50 -57.69
C THR A 21 0.09 22.02 -57.54
N SER A 22 1.08 22.85 -57.14
CA SER A 22 1.12 24.29 -56.78
C SER A 22 0.90 25.40 -57.84
N GLY A 23 0.58 26.65 -57.43
CA GLY A 23 0.78 27.88 -58.23
C GLY A 23 0.26 29.25 -57.68
N SER A 24 1.15 30.27 -57.59
CA SER A 24 1.02 31.74 -57.28
C SER A 24 -0.26 32.53 -57.69
N VAL A 25 -0.89 33.43 -56.89
CA VAL A 25 -0.50 34.83 -56.44
C VAL A 25 -0.38 35.88 -57.59
N PRO A 26 -0.80 37.18 -57.54
CA PRO A 26 -1.59 38.00 -56.57
C PRO A 26 -2.75 38.89 -57.16
N THR A 27 -3.43 39.73 -56.34
CA THR A 27 -3.98 41.05 -56.77
C THR A 27 -4.01 42.11 -55.64
N ARG A 28 -4.07 43.40 -55.99
CA ARG A 28 -3.98 44.61 -55.10
C ARG A 28 -5.34 44.95 -54.43
N LEU A 29 -5.44 45.39 -53.16
CA LEU A 29 -4.85 46.53 -52.40
C LEU A 29 -5.66 47.84 -52.56
N LEU A 30 -6.37 48.24 -51.49
CA LEU A 30 -6.89 49.60 -51.25
C LEU A 30 -6.76 49.96 -49.75
N ARG A 31 -6.73 51.27 -49.43
CA ARG A 31 -6.44 51.84 -48.08
C ARG A 31 -7.37 53.04 -47.80
N VAL A 32 -7.20 53.61 -46.59
CA VAL A 32 -7.58 55.00 -46.15
C VAL A 32 -8.98 55.12 -45.52
N PRO A 33 -9.21 55.95 -44.46
CA PRO A 33 -8.29 56.68 -43.56
C PRO A 33 -8.38 56.25 -42.06
N LYS A 34 -7.58 56.88 -41.20
CA LYS A 34 -7.84 57.00 -39.75
C LYS A 34 -8.73 58.22 -39.47
N LEU A 35 -9.53 58.18 -38.40
CA LEU A 35 -9.88 59.36 -37.61
C LEU A 35 -9.81 59.04 -36.11
N LEU A 36 -9.60 60.06 -35.26
CA LEU A 36 -9.38 59.92 -33.82
C LEU A 36 -10.57 60.49 -33.03
N SER A 37 -10.90 59.89 -31.87
CA SER A 37 -11.00 60.66 -30.61
C SER A 37 -11.26 59.81 -29.36
N ARG A 38 -10.62 60.23 -28.25
CA ARG A 38 -11.06 60.18 -26.84
C ARG A 38 -11.88 58.96 -26.34
N TRP A 39 -11.24 58.10 -25.55
CA TRP A 39 -11.82 57.59 -24.28
C TRP A 39 -10.74 57.50 -23.20
N ARG A 40 -11.13 57.61 -21.92
CA ARG A 40 -10.23 57.51 -20.75
C ARG A 40 -10.14 56.05 -20.25
N PRO A 41 -9.03 55.65 -19.59
CA PRO A 41 -9.00 54.37 -18.89
C PRO A 41 -9.93 54.41 -17.67
N VAL A 42 -10.84 53.44 -17.57
CA VAL A 42 -11.63 53.17 -16.37
C VAL A 42 -11.13 51.84 -15.82
N GLY A 43 -10.59 51.87 -14.60
CA GLY A 43 -10.19 50.65 -13.88
C GLY A 43 -11.37 49.92 -13.25
N SER A 44 -11.09 48.78 -12.60
CA SER A 44 -12.02 48.04 -11.75
C SER A 44 -13.24 47.41 -12.45
N LEU A 45 -13.01 46.33 -13.21
CA LEU A 45 -14.07 45.37 -13.60
C LEU A 45 -13.76 43.92 -13.22
N PHE A 46 -13.04 43.71 -12.11
CA PHE A 46 -12.69 42.38 -11.57
C PHE A 46 -13.07 42.15 -10.10
N ALA A 47 -13.86 43.06 -9.50
CA ALA A 47 -14.21 43.03 -8.07
C ALA A 47 -15.68 42.68 -7.77
N LEU A 48 -16.47 42.29 -8.78
CA LEU A 48 -17.93 42.17 -8.68
C LEU A 48 -18.50 40.81 -9.15
N LEU A 49 -17.69 39.76 -9.01
CA LEU A 49 -18.09 38.35 -9.23
C LEU A 49 -17.68 37.42 -8.07
N ALA A 50 -17.24 37.99 -6.93
CA ALA A 50 -16.74 37.26 -5.76
C ALA A 50 -17.68 37.32 -4.53
N ALA A 51 -18.89 37.90 -4.67
CA ALA A 51 -19.79 38.22 -3.55
C ALA A 51 -21.21 37.64 -3.71
N ALA A 52 -21.37 36.56 -4.49
CA ALA A 52 -22.67 35.98 -4.85
C ALA A 52 -22.70 34.44 -4.84
N GLN A 53 -21.86 33.78 -4.04
CA GLN A 53 -21.95 32.33 -3.76
C GLN A 53 -22.29 32.09 -2.28
N GLY A 54 -23.52 32.44 -1.92
CA GLY A 54 -24.09 32.10 -0.61
C GLY A 54 -24.52 30.63 -0.56
N ALA A 55 -23.91 29.87 0.35
CA ALA A 55 -24.38 28.61 0.93
C ALA A 55 -25.30 27.73 0.05
N THR A 56 -24.71 26.97 -0.89
CA THR A 56 -25.32 25.73 -1.40
C THR A 56 -24.69 24.51 -0.72
N ALA A 57 -25.45 23.42 -0.62
CA ALA A 57 -25.22 22.33 0.34
C ALA A 57 -23.80 21.75 0.34
N GLN A 58 -23.27 21.52 1.55
CA GLN A 58 -22.02 20.77 1.77
C GLN A 58 -22.11 19.39 1.09
N SER A 59 -21.05 19.00 0.37
CA SER A 59 -20.86 17.62 -0.05
C SER A 59 -20.52 16.75 1.16
N SER A 60 -21.53 16.26 1.87
CA SER A 60 -21.38 15.26 2.91
C SER A 60 -20.88 13.96 2.25
N THR A 61 -19.57 13.69 2.33
CA THR A 61 -19.00 12.40 1.93
C THR A 61 -19.76 11.29 2.66
N PRO A 62 -20.46 10.37 1.98
CA PRO A 62 -21.28 9.37 2.65
C PRO A 62 -20.40 8.50 3.55
N ALA A 63 -20.81 8.35 4.82
CA ALA A 63 -20.07 7.54 5.79
C ALA A 63 -19.87 6.12 5.25
N GLN A 64 -18.61 5.72 5.10
CA GLN A 64 -18.24 4.54 4.32
C GLN A 64 -18.47 3.27 5.17
N PRO A 65 -19.49 2.42 4.90
CA PRO A 65 -19.99 1.45 5.88
C PRO A 65 -19.05 0.27 6.17
N ASP A 66 -18.02 0.09 5.35
CA ASP A 66 -16.94 -0.87 5.53
C ASP A 66 -15.79 -0.32 6.38
N LEU A 67 -15.47 0.99 6.28
CA LEU A 67 -14.52 1.65 7.18
C LEU A 67 -15.00 1.62 8.63
N GLN A 68 -16.29 1.83 8.86
CA GLN A 68 -16.90 1.74 10.19
C GLN A 68 -16.71 0.36 10.88
N ARG A 69 -16.40 -0.71 10.12
CA ARG A 69 -16.08 -2.03 10.70
C ARG A 69 -14.81 -2.03 11.54
N LEU A 70 -13.91 -1.07 11.34
CA LEU A 70 -12.71 -0.91 12.18
C LEU A 70 -13.06 -0.54 13.62
N LEU A 71 -14.16 0.19 13.83
CA LEU A 71 -14.62 0.61 15.16
C LEU A 71 -15.08 -0.56 16.04
N ILE A 72 -15.41 -1.71 15.43
CA ILE A 72 -15.77 -2.95 16.12
C ILE A 72 -14.65 -4.00 16.08
N ALA A 73 -13.56 -3.78 15.34
CA ALA A 73 -12.49 -4.78 15.18
C ALA A 73 -11.91 -5.29 16.52
N PRO A 74 -11.67 -4.44 17.55
CA PRO A 74 -11.24 -4.89 18.88
C PRO A 74 -12.29 -5.69 19.69
N ALA A 75 -13.55 -5.69 19.27
CA ALA A 75 -14.66 -6.42 19.88
C ALA A 75 -15.03 -7.71 19.09
N LEU A 76 -14.31 -8.01 18.00
CA LEU A 76 -14.43 -9.28 17.30
C LEU A 76 -13.70 -10.39 18.10
N PRO A 77 -14.17 -11.65 18.05
CA PRO A 77 -13.38 -12.77 18.57
C PRO A 77 -12.17 -13.02 17.67
N SER A 78 -11.07 -13.51 18.25
CA SER A 78 -9.86 -13.91 17.50
C SER A 78 -10.19 -15.00 16.47
N TYR A 79 -9.63 -14.87 15.26
CA TYR A 79 -9.89 -15.85 14.20
C TYR A 79 -8.96 -17.07 14.33
N LYS A 80 -9.45 -18.23 13.88
CA LYS A 80 -8.62 -19.42 13.68
C LYS A 80 -7.80 -19.25 12.41
N TRP A 81 -6.51 -19.55 12.52
CA TRP A 81 -5.54 -19.44 11.45
C TRP A 81 -5.23 -20.80 10.84
N PHE A 82 -5.08 -20.83 9.52
CA PHE A 82 -4.68 -22.00 8.76
C PHE A 82 -3.63 -21.54 7.75
N ALA A 83 -2.45 -22.14 7.75
CA ALA A 83 -1.41 -21.82 6.79
C ALA A 83 -0.64 -23.09 6.40
N SER A 84 0.14 -23.01 5.32
CA SER A 84 1.07 -24.07 4.93
C SER A 84 2.44 -24.01 5.63
N THR A 85 2.61 -23.09 6.58
CA THR A 85 3.80 -22.88 7.43
C THR A 85 4.41 -24.19 7.93
N ASP A 86 5.74 -24.30 7.86
CA ASP A 86 6.45 -25.51 8.30
C ASP A 86 6.50 -25.60 9.83
N PRO A 87 5.82 -26.59 10.47
CA PRO A 87 5.86 -26.77 11.92
C PRO A 87 7.24 -27.24 12.44
N GLN A 88 8.21 -27.47 11.55
CA GLN A 88 9.61 -27.74 11.90
C GLN A 88 10.52 -26.51 11.71
N HIS A 89 9.98 -25.38 11.22
CA HIS A 89 10.70 -24.13 10.92
C HIS A 89 11.95 -24.32 10.03
N LYS A 90 11.85 -25.14 8.96
CA LYS A 90 12.93 -25.41 7.98
C LYS A 90 12.66 -24.78 6.60
N ASN A 91 11.86 -23.71 6.57
CA ASN A 91 11.48 -22.96 5.37
C ASN A 91 10.77 -23.80 4.28
N LYS A 92 9.94 -24.76 4.71
CA LYS A 92 9.17 -25.68 3.83
C LYS A 92 7.67 -25.40 3.91
N ASP A 93 7.32 -24.13 3.85
CA ASP A 93 6.01 -23.55 4.17
C ASP A 93 4.96 -23.79 3.07
N TYR A 94 5.00 -24.97 2.46
CA TYR A 94 4.18 -25.41 1.34
C TYR A 94 3.70 -26.86 1.50
N LEU A 95 2.48 -27.12 1.03
CA LEU A 95 1.98 -28.46 0.79
C LEU A 95 2.48 -28.94 -0.58
N LEU A 96 3.35 -29.96 -0.62
CA LEU A 96 3.77 -30.58 -1.88
C LEU A 96 2.64 -31.46 -2.42
N LEU A 97 2.10 -31.11 -3.59
CA LEU A 97 1.08 -31.87 -4.31
C LEU A 97 1.73 -32.74 -5.39
N GLY A 98 1.34 -34.01 -5.50
CA GLY A 98 1.74 -34.89 -6.60
C GLY A 98 1.07 -34.51 -7.94
N PRO A 99 1.55 -35.04 -9.08
CA PRO A 99 0.86 -34.90 -10.37
C PRO A 99 -0.57 -35.42 -10.31
N GLY A 100 -1.55 -34.63 -10.76
CA GLY A 100 -2.97 -34.98 -10.68
C GLY A 100 -3.58 -35.03 -9.28
N GLU A 101 -2.83 -34.73 -8.21
CA GLU A 101 -3.32 -34.93 -6.84
C GLU A 101 -4.45 -33.94 -6.49
N THR A 102 -5.52 -34.47 -5.88
CA THR A 102 -6.55 -33.67 -5.19
C THR A 102 -6.36 -33.76 -3.68
N ARG A 103 -5.97 -32.65 -3.05
CA ARG A 103 -5.82 -32.54 -1.59
C ARG A 103 -7.01 -31.80 -0.98
N ARG A 104 -7.47 -32.26 0.19
CA ARG A 104 -8.50 -31.59 1.00
C ARG A 104 -7.88 -31.04 2.27
N ILE A 105 -8.02 -29.74 2.50
CA ILE A 105 -7.46 -29.01 3.65
C ILE A 105 -8.64 -28.54 4.51
N PRO A 106 -8.85 -29.07 5.73
CA PRO A 106 -10.01 -28.71 6.55
C PRO A 106 -9.90 -27.28 7.09
N LEU A 107 -11.03 -26.58 7.09
CA LEU A 107 -11.23 -25.28 7.73
C LEU A 107 -12.30 -25.43 8.83
N ALA A 108 -12.10 -24.75 9.96
CA ALA A 108 -13.05 -24.78 11.08
C ALA A 108 -14.37 -24.06 10.76
N ALA A 109 -15.36 -24.24 11.63
CA ALA A 109 -16.63 -23.52 11.52
C ALA A 109 -16.50 -22.03 11.90
N GLY A 110 -17.24 -21.17 11.20
CA GLY A 110 -17.25 -19.71 11.39
C GLY A 110 -17.32 -18.91 10.09
N ARG A 111 -17.01 -17.61 10.14
CA ARG A 111 -16.94 -16.73 8.97
C ARG A 111 -15.55 -16.72 8.34
N LEU A 112 -15.45 -16.97 7.03
CA LEU A 112 -14.20 -16.79 6.28
C LEU A 112 -13.95 -15.29 6.04
N GLU A 113 -12.84 -14.77 6.58
CA GLU A 113 -12.46 -13.34 6.50
C GLU A 113 -11.50 -13.06 5.35
N ARG A 114 -10.51 -13.95 5.18
CA ARG A 114 -9.52 -13.92 4.09
C ARG A 114 -9.12 -15.34 3.71
N LEU A 115 -8.92 -15.57 2.42
CA LEU A 115 -8.10 -16.65 1.87
C LEU A 115 -7.05 -16.04 0.93
N TRP A 116 -5.80 -16.45 1.08
CA TRP A 116 -4.72 -16.23 0.13
C TRP A 116 -4.10 -17.58 -0.25
N CYS A 117 -3.65 -17.74 -1.50
CA CYS A 117 -2.81 -18.86 -1.90
C CYS A 117 -1.98 -18.58 -3.17
N THR A 118 -0.91 -19.36 -3.34
CA THR A 118 -0.10 -19.44 -4.56
C THR A 118 0.43 -20.86 -4.76
N ALA A 119 1.14 -21.10 -5.85
CA ALA A 119 1.86 -22.34 -6.09
C ALA A 119 3.14 -22.11 -6.91
N GLY A 120 3.94 -23.17 -7.10
CA GLY A 120 5.07 -23.17 -8.05
C GLY A 120 4.62 -22.80 -9.46
N GLN A 121 3.64 -23.57 -9.94
CA GLN A 121 2.92 -23.36 -11.21
C GLN A 121 1.43 -23.11 -10.88
N PRO A 122 1.03 -21.88 -10.48
CA PRO A 122 -0.32 -21.60 -10.03
C PRO A 122 -1.36 -21.57 -11.16
N GLU A 123 -0.93 -21.42 -12.41
CA GLU A 123 -1.77 -21.63 -13.59
C GLU A 123 -2.08 -23.13 -13.86
N LYS A 124 -1.48 -24.05 -13.10
CA LYS A 124 -1.79 -25.49 -13.09
C LYS A 124 -2.64 -25.92 -11.90
N VAL A 125 -2.96 -25.01 -10.98
CA VAL A 125 -3.74 -25.33 -9.78
C VAL A 125 -5.19 -24.91 -9.96
N SER A 126 -6.10 -25.76 -9.50
CA SER A 126 -7.50 -25.40 -9.25
C SER A 126 -7.80 -25.44 -7.75
N VAL A 127 -8.54 -24.45 -7.25
CA VAL A 127 -8.93 -24.31 -5.84
C VAL A 127 -10.44 -24.12 -5.77
N SER A 128 -11.11 -24.93 -4.93
CA SER A 128 -12.52 -24.79 -4.59
C SER A 128 -12.71 -24.79 -3.08
N LEU A 129 -13.78 -24.16 -2.58
CA LEU A 129 -14.25 -24.32 -1.20
C LEU A 129 -15.42 -25.32 -1.18
N LEU A 130 -15.27 -26.42 -0.45
CA LEU A 130 -16.31 -27.40 -0.19
C LEU A 130 -17.00 -27.06 1.16
N ASN A 131 -18.22 -26.54 1.08
CA ASN A 131 -19.07 -26.18 2.22
C ASN A 131 -20.51 -26.63 1.93
N GLY A 132 -20.77 -27.93 2.09
CA GLY A 132 -21.98 -28.60 1.58
C GLY A 132 -21.95 -28.79 0.06
N THR A 133 -21.83 -27.70 -0.69
CA THR A 133 -21.54 -27.69 -2.14
C THR A 133 -20.09 -27.27 -2.41
N SER A 134 -19.59 -27.53 -3.62
CA SER A 134 -18.25 -27.10 -4.04
C SER A 134 -18.34 -25.79 -4.82
N ILE A 135 -17.73 -24.73 -4.29
CA ILE A 135 -17.65 -23.39 -4.89
C ILE A 135 -16.27 -23.25 -5.53
N SER A 136 -16.19 -23.13 -6.85
CA SER A 136 -14.91 -22.87 -7.54
C SER A 136 -14.40 -21.46 -7.22
N LEU A 137 -13.12 -21.33 -6.89
CA LEU A 137 -12.47 -20.06 -6.56
C LEU A 137 -11.43 -19.67 -7.61
N LEU A 138 -10.60 -20.64 -8.00
CA LEU A 138 -9.54 -20.51 -9.00
C LEU A 138 -9.55 -21.78 -9.86
N HIS A 139 -9.49 -21.64 -11.18
CA HIS A 139 -9.34 -22.78 -12.09
C HIS A 139 -8.22 -22.49 -13.10
N ASN A 140 -7.10 -23.20 -12.98
CA ASN A 140 -5.95 -23.08 -13.88
C ASN A 140 -5.50 -21.62 -14.09
N GLY A 141 -5.33 -20.89 -12.98
CA GLY A 141 -4.97 -19.47 -12.99
C GLY A 141 -6.10 -18.49 -13.37
N GLN A 142 -7.33 -18.95 -13.61
CA GLN A 142 -8.49 -18.08 -13.88
C GLN A 142 -9.40 -17.96 -12.64
N PRO A 143 -9.50 -16.79 -12.00
CA PRO A 143 -10.32 -16.61 -10.80
C PRO A 143 -11.81 -16.69 -11.16
N GLN A 144 -12.55 -17.48 -10.40
CA GLN A 144 -14.01 -17.60 -10.47
C GLN A 144 -14.70 -16.79 -9.36
N GLN A 145 -13.98 -16.54 -8.26
CA GLN A 145 -14.33 -15.65 -7.14
C GLN A 145 -13.06 -14.94 -6.68
N GLY A 146 -13.16 -13.77 -6.02
CA GLY A 146 -11.99 -13.03 -5.54
C GLY A 146 -11.12 -12.45 -6.68
N VAL A 147 -9.82 -12.29 -6.42
CA VAL A 147 -8.85 -11.68 -7.34
C VAL A 147 -7.64 -12.58 -7.48
N TYR A 148 -7.16 -12.80 -8.71
CA TYR A 148 -5.87 -13.40 -9.00
C TYR A 148 -4.98 -12.36 -9.68
N TYR A 149 -3.82 -12.07 -9.09
CA TYR A 149 -2.87 -11.08 -9.61
C TYR A 149 -1.45 -11.61 -9.55
N GLN A 150 -0.82 -11.77 -10.73
CA GLN A 150 0.59 -12.16 -10.90
C GLN A 150 1.06 -13.24 -9.92
N LYS A 151 0.49 -14.45 -10.05
CA LYS A 151 0.68 -15.66 -9.23
C LYS A 151 0.03 -15.70 -7.83
N ALA A 152 -0.41 -14.59 -7.25
CA ALA A 152 -1.13 -14.60 -5.98
C ALA A 152 -2.65 -14.62 -6.17
N PHE A 153 -3.35 -15.53 -5.48
CA PHE A 153 -4.81 -15.52 -5.35
C PHE A 153 -5.20 -14.90 -4.00
N VAL A 154 -6.19 -14.01 -4.01
CA VAL A 154 -6.68 -13.30 -2.83
C VAL A 154 -8.21 -13.22 -2.85
N LEU A 155 -8.85 -13.65 -1.76
CA LEU A 155 -10.29 -13.57 -1.57
C LEU A 155 -10.57 -12.95 -0.19
N TYR A 156 -11.31 -11.84 -0.21
CA TYR A 156 -11.91 -11.21 0.97
C TYR A 156 -13.44 -11.30 0.81
N PRO A 157 -14.13 -12.31 1.38
CA PRO A 157 -15.54 -12.56 1.10
C PRO A 157 -16.48 -11.40 1.52
N THR A 158 -17.19 -10.81 0.57
CA THR A 158 -18.09 -9.66 0.78
C THR A 158 -19.56 -10.07 0.70
N ALA A 159 -20.48 -9.10 0.84
CA ALA A 159 -21.91 -9.35 0.66
C ALA A 159 -22.30 -9.77 -0.77
N LYS A 160 -21.43 -9.55 -1.77
CA LYS A 160 -21.66 -9.90 -3.18
C LYS A 160 -21.50 -11.40 -3.46
N GLU A 161 -20.59 -12.06 -2.75
CA GLU A 161 -20.30 -13.48 -2.91
C GLU A 161 -21.34 -14.36 -2.20
N PRO A 162 -21.58 -15.61 -2.66
CA PRO A 162 -22.58 -16.51 -2.09
C PRO A 162 -22.42 -16.70 -0.57
N PRO A 163 -23.50 -16.82 0.22
CA PRO A 163 -23.41 -17.01 1.67
C PRO A 163 -22.53 -18.19 2.09
N ALA A 164 -22.54 -19.29 1.34
CA ALA A 164 -21.70 -20.46 1.59
C ALA A 164 -20.19 -20.24 1.33
N LEU A 165 -19.79 -19.14 0.65
CA LEU A 165 -18.37 -18.73 0.60
C LEU A 165 -17.95 -17.97 1.87
N ARG A 166 -18.91 -17.42 2.62
CA ARG A 166 -18.70 -16.68 3.86
C ARG A 166 -18.91 -17.50 5.12
N GLN A 167 -19.97 -18.29 5.18
CA GLN A 167 -20.50 -18.91 6.41
C GLN A 167 -20.22 -20.41 6.40
N LEU A 168 -19.13 -20.82 7.07
CA LEU A 168 -18.68 -22.20 7.17
C LEU A 168 -19.42 -22.88 8.32
N ASN A 169 -20.71 -23.17 8.15
CA ASN A 169 -21.61 -23.48 9.27
C ASN A 169 -21.21 -24.71 10.10
N THR A 170 -20.69 -25.75 9.46
CA THR A 170 -20.16 -26.97 10.10
C THR A 170 -18.65 -27.13 9.87
N GLY A 171 -17.98 -26.04 9.48
CA GLY A 171 -16.66 -26.08 8.85
C GLY A 171 -16.75 -26.25 7.33
N ALA A 172 -15.60 -26.35 6.69
CA ALA A 172 -15.47 -26.52 5.25
C ALA A 172 -14.14 -27.20 4.91
N ALA A 173 -13.85 -27.41 3.62
CA ALA A 173 -12.50 -27.77 3.17
C ALA A 173 -12.10 -26.97 1.93
N LEU A 174 -10.85 -26.51 1.87
CA LEU A 174 -10.24 -26.12 0.60
C LEU A 174 -9.89 -27.40 -0.16
N VAL A 175 -10.42 -27.54 -1.37
CA VAL A 175 -10.12 -28.64 -2.29
C VAL A 175 -9.18 -28.10 -3.34
N VAL A 176 -7.95 -28.61 -3.35
CA VAL A 176 -6.86 -28.15 -4.21
C VAL A 176 -6.46 -29.27 -5.14
N VAL A 177 -6.50 -29.01 -6.45
CA VAL A 177 -6.15 -29.98 -7.50
C VAL A 177 -4.91 -29.49 -8.23
N ASN A 178 -3.86 -30.30 -8.26
CA ASN A 178 -2.71 -30.07 -9.12
C ASN A 178 -2.95 -30.68 -10.50
N GLY A 179 -3.27 -29.85 -11.49
CA GLY A 179 -3.43 -30.24 -12.89
C GLY A 179 -2.12 -30.32 -13.68
N ASP A 180 -0.96 -30.19 -13.03
CA ASP A 180 0.34 -30.36 -13.67
C ASP A 180 0.74 -31.85 -13.75
N THR A 181 1.62 -32.18 -14.71
CA THR A 181 2.27 -33.50 -14.80
C THR A 181 3.48 -33.63 -13.86
N GLN A 182 3.86 -32.54 -13.18
CA GLN A 182 4.93 -32.49 -12.18
C GLN A 182 4.38 -32.22 -10.78
N ALA A 183 5.20 -32.49 -9.76
CA ALA A 183 4.84 -32.16 -8.39
C ALA A 183 4.91 -30.64 -8.15
N ASN A 184 3.90 -30.08 -7.49
CA ASN A 184 3.70 -28.64 -7.38
C ASN A 184 3.66 -28.23 -5.90
N LYS A 185 4.45 -27.21 -5.53
CA LYS A 185 4.41 -26.63 -4.18
C LYS A 185 3.19 -25.74 -4.07
N PHE A 186 2.26 -25.99 -3.14
CA PHE A 186 1.10 -25.14 -2.89
C PHE A 186 1.21 -24.43 -1.54
N PHE A 187 1.08 -23.12 -1.55
CA PHE A 187 1.17 -22.25 -0.37
C PHE A 187 -0.20 -21.63 -0.11
N TYR A 188 -0.63 -21.55 1.15
CA TYR A 188 -1.91 -20.90 1.50
C TYR A 188 -1.90 -20.29 2.89
N GLN A 189 -2.82 -19.34 3.10
CA GLN A 189 -3.14 -18.71 4.38
C GLN A 189 -4.64 -18.43 4.42
N ALA A 190 -5.35 -18.79 5.48
CA ALA A 190 -6.77 -18.54 5.66
C ALA A 190 -7.11 -18.13 7.10
N ALA A 191 -8.01 -17.15 7.22
CA ALA A 191 -8.52 -16.63 8.48
C ALA A 191 -10.03 -16.93 8.61
N VAL A 192 -10.41 -17.78 9.57
CA VAL A 192 -11.81 -18.13 9.84
C VAL A 192 -12.19 -17.68 11.25
N ARG A 193 -13.06 -16.67 11.34
CA ARG A 193 -13.49 -16.11 12.62
C ARG A 193 -14.65 -16.90 13.22
N PRO A 194 -14.60 -17.35 14.49
CA PRO A 194 -15.69 -18.07 15.12
C PRO A 194 -17.02 -17.30 15.09
N GLY A 195 -18.11 -18.00 14.79
CA GLY A 195 -19.45 -17.41 14.68
C GLY A 195 -19.75 -16.79 13.31
N ASN A 196 -21.04 -16.48 13.09
CA ASN A 196 -21.54 -15.81 11.88
C ASN A 196 -22.17 -14.43 12.18
N ALA A 197 -22.60 -14.21 13.42
CA ALA A 197 -23.14 -12.95 13.91
C ALA A 197 -22.04 -12.18 14.65
N PHE A 198 -21.91 -10.89 14.34
CA PHE A 198 -20.91 -9.99 14.91
C PHE A 198 -21.58 -8.65 15.22
N PRO A 199 -21.01 -7.81 16.11
CA PRO A 199 -21.55 -6.48 16.39
C PRO A 199 -21.77 -5.69 15.09
N THR A 200 -22.85 -4.94 15.02
CA THR A 200 -22.98 -3.86 14.01
C THR A 200 -22.08 -2.70 14.42
N PRO A 201 -21.42 -1.99 13.48
CA PRO A 201 -20.74 -0.75 13.79
C PRO A 201 -21.67 0.25 14.49
N PRO A 202 -21.16 1.05 15.45
CA PRO A 202 -21.95 2.10 16.08
C PRO A 202 -22.34 3.14 15.01
N PRO A 203 -23.61 3.58 14.95
CA PRO A 203 -24.05 4.55 13.96
C PRO A 203 -23.44 5.92 14.26
N ILE A 204 -22.60 6.44 13.36
CA ILE A 204 -21.95 7.76 13.49
C ILE A 204 -22.95 8.88 13.14
N VAL A 205 -23.95 9.03 14.01
CA VAL A 205 -25.04 10.01 13.89
C VAL A 205 -24.74 11.23 14.75
N GLY A 206 -24.75 12.42 14.15
CA GLY A 206 -24.59 13.69 14.85
C GLY A 206 -24.16 14.80 13.90
N ALA A 207 -23.75 15.94 14.45
CA ALA A 207 -23.36 17.09 13.65
C ALA A 207 -21.95 16.90 13.05
N THR A 208 -21.85 16.96 11.73
CA THR A 208 -20.59 17.02 11.00
C THR A 208 -19.95 18.40 11.18
N ALA A 209 -18.73 18.44 11.71
CA ALA A 209 -17.89 19.64 11.77
C ALA A 209 -16.73 19.52 10.76
N ILE A 210 -16.35 20.66 10.18
CA ILE A 210 -15.14 20.79 9.36
C ILE A 210 -14.28 21.87 10.00
N GLN A 211 -13.07 21.52 10.42
CA GLN A 211 -12.10 22.44 11.00
C GLN A 211 -10.88 22.54 10.08
N GLY A 212 -10.78 23.65 9.36
CA GLY A 212 -9.57 24.03 8.64
C GLY A 212 -8.61 24.79 9.56
N VAL A 213 -7.31 24.51 9.45
CA VAL A 213 -6.25 25.31 10.03
C VAL A 213 -5.10 25.45 9.02
N ASP A 214 -4.57 26.66 8.91
CA ASP A 214 -3.49 27.01 7.99
C ASP A 214 -2.28 27.49 8.81
N GLY A 215 -1.07 27.04 8.45
CA GLY A 215 0.14 27.37 9.21
C GLY A 215 1.44 27.33 8.42
N LYS A 216 2.29 28.34 8.62
CA LYS A 216 3.70 28.31 8.22
C LYS A 216 4.48 27.44 9.21
N VAL A 217 4.84 26.23 8.80
CA VAL A 217 5.65 25.30 9.58
C VAL A 217 7.13 25.56 9.25
N LYS A 218 7.81 26.32 10.10
CA LYS A 218 9.26 26.54 10.00
C LYS A 218 10.04 25.27 10.36
N PRO A 219 11.30 25.11 9.90
CA PRO A 219 12.19 24.04 10.35
C PRO A 219 12.22 23.91 11.88
N ASN A 220 12.07 22.69 12.38
CA ASN A 220 11.95 22.33 13.80
C ASN A 220 10.73 22.91 14.56
N ALA A 221 9.84 23.64 13.88
CA ALA A 221 8.61 24.17 14.46
C ALA A 221 7.43 23.21 14.30
N GLU A 222 6.35 23.52 15.02
CA GLU A 222 5.13 22.74 15.09
C GLU A 222 3.92 23.69 15.00
N PHE A 223 2.89 23.31 14.25
CA PHE A 223 1.57 23.95 14.37
C PHE A 223 0.54 22.93 14.86
N ARG A 224 -0.51 23.43 15.52
CA ARG A 224 -1.44 22.61 16.32
C ARG A 224 -2.89 23.01 16.07
N SER A 225 -3.80 22.05 16.23
CA SER A 225 -5.25 22.22 16.11
C SER A 225 -5.94 21.22 17.03
N ALA A 226 -7.05 21.63 17.65
CA ALA A 226 -7.74 20.81 18.64
C ALA A 226 -9.24 20.72 18.37
N LEU A 227 -9.80 19.53 18.55
CA LEU A 227 -11.24 19.28 18.63
C LEU A 227 -11.61 19.01 20.08
N SER A 228 -12.70 19.61 20.57
CA SER A 228 -13.23 19.42 21.94
C SER A 228 -14.59 18.73 21.92
N GLY A 229 -14.85 17.86 22.90
CA GLY A 229 -16.09 17.06 23.03
C GLY A 229 -16.17 15.86 22.07
N PRO A 230 -16.82 14.75 22.47
CA PRO A 230 -16.67 13.44 21.84
C PRO A 230 -17.13 13.37 20.38
N GLY A 231 -16.43 12.56 19.60
CA GLY A 231 -16.66 12.42 18.17
C GLY A 231 -15.86 11.29 17.53
N VAL A 232 -15.96 11.24 16.20
CA VAL A 232 -15.09 10.46 15.31
C VAL A 232 -14.53 11.42 14.26
N VAL A 233 -13.26 11.28 13.92
CA VAL A 233 -12.66 11.91 12.72
C VAL A 233 -12.89 10.97 11.56
N ASP A 234 -13.46 11.47 10.47
CA ASP A 234 -13.85 10.67 9.30
C ASP A 234 -12.91 10.87 8.11
N ASP A 235 -12.26 12.05 8.02
CA ASP A 235 -11.16 12.35 7.09
C ASP A 235 -10.24 13.43 7.68
N ILE A 236 -8.95 13.37 7.35
CA ILE A 236 -7.99 14.45 7.54
C ILE A 236 -7.33 14.73 6.19
N GLU A 237 -7.68 15.85 5.58
CA GLU A 237 -7.05 16.34 4.35
C GLU A 237 -5.86 17.23 4.68
N ILE A 238 -4.73 16.98 4.01
CA ILE A 238 -3.48 17.73 4.13
C ILE A 238 -3.06 18.21 2.73
N THR A 239 -2.93 19.53 2.55
CA THR A 239 -2.29 20.11 1.36
C THR A 239 -1.13 21.02 1.80
N LEU A 240 -0.05 21.03 1.02
CA LEU A 240 1.16 21.78 1.33
C LEU A 240 1.49 22.74 0.19
N ASN A 241 2.12 23.86 0.53
CA ASN A 241 2.68 24.80 -0.43
C ASN A 241 4.13 25.15 -0.01
N PRO A 242 5.15 24.71 -0.77
CA PRO A 242 5.08 23.87 -1.97
C PRO A 242 4.81 22.38 -1.68
N MET A 243 4.05 21.70 -2.55
CA MET A 243 3.71 20.27 -2.43
C MET A 243 4.84 19.37 -2.98
N THR A 244 6.03 19.42 -2.38
CA THR A 244 7.21 18.67 -2.87
C THR A 244 7.41 17.33 -2.16
N PRO A 245 8.12 16.36 -2.78
CA PRO A 245 8.53 15.11 -2.12
C PRO A 245 9.24 15.35 -0.78
N GLU A 246 10.12 16.35 -0.71
CA GLU A 246 10.90 16.68 0.47
C GLU A 246 10.00 17.15 1.61
N ALA A 247 9.00 17.99 1.32
CA ALA A 247 8.00 18.40 2.30
C ALA A 247 7.15 17.23 2.80
N LEU A 248 6.73 16.34 1.88
CA LEU A 248 5.88 15.18 2.19
C LEU A 248 6.59 14.06 2.97
N HIS A 249 7.91 13.98 2.87
CA HIS A 249 8.75 13.06 3.66
C HIS A 249 9.28 13.67 4.97
N SER A 250 9.38 15.00 5.08
CA SER A 250 9.93 15.67 6.27
C SER A 250 8.91 16.30 7.22
N LEU A 251 7.65 16.46 6.79
CA LEU A 251 6.55 16.76 7.70
C LEU A 251 6.08 15.49 8.43
N ARG A 252 5.81 15.66 9.73
CA ARG A 252 5.47 14.61 10.68
C ARG A 252 4.14 14.92 11.35
N LEU A 253 3.14 14.06 11.17
CA LEU A 253 1.86 14.15 11.84
C LEU A 253 1.96 13.51 13.22
N ARG A 254 1.51 14.24 14.24
CA ARG A 254 1.30 13.73 15.59
C ARG A 254 -0.14 13.93 16.02
N ILE A 255 -0.72 12.94 16.70
CA ILE A 255 -2.05 13.06 17.29
C ILE A 255 -2.06 12.50 18.71
N TRP A 256 -2.60 13.28 19.65
CA TRP A 256 -3.00 12.84 20.98
C TRP A 256 -4.52 12.80 21.05
N TRP A 257 -5.04 11.81 21.77
CA TRP A 257 -6.46 11.68 22.08
C TRP A 257 -6.66 11.90 23.58
N ASP A 258 -7.79 12.49 23.94
CA ASP A 258 -8.29 12.66 25.30
C ASP A 258 -7.47 13.57 26.26
N ASP A 259 -6.25 13.99 25.90
CA ASP A 259 -5.56 15.14 26.52
C ASP A 259 -5.70 16.39 25.63
N VAL A 260 -6.34 17.44 26.13
CA VAL A 260 -6.57 18.71 25.40
C VAL A 260 -5.34 19.63 25.43
N ASN A 261 -4.48 19.46 26.43
CA ASN A 261 -3.48 20.46 26.84
C ASN A 261 -2.03 19.98 26.69
N GLY A 262 -1.81 18.67 26.54
CA GLY A 262 -0.52 18.05 26.81
C GLY A 262 -0.15 18.16 28.30
N ALA A 263 -1.15 18.23 29.18
CA ALA A 263 -0.94 18.36 30.62
C ALA A 263 -0.31 17.08 31.20
N SER A 264 -0.61 15.93 30.60
CA SER A 264 0.22 14.73 30.69
C SER A 264 1.38 14.80 29.69
N ASN A 265 2.35 15.68 29.97
CA ASN A 265 3.58 15.87 29.20
C ASN A 265 4.56 14.68 29.40
N LYS A 266 4.02 13.47 29.30
CA LYS A 266 4.53 12.18 29.82
C LYS A 266 4.05 10.96 29.01
N GLU A 267 2.90 11.02 28.35
CA GLU A 267 2.43 9.94 27.47
C GLU A 267 2.76 10.22 26.00
N ALA A 268 3.17 9.18 25.27
CA ALA A 268 3.53 9.29 23.87
C ALA A 268 2.28 9.59 23.01
N PRO A 269 2.41 10.37 21.92
CA PRO A 269 1.33 10.53 20.95
C PRO A 269 0.86 9.18 20.41
N ALA A 270 -0.45 9.04 20.22
CA ALA A 270 -1.07 7.83 19.67
C ALA A 270 -0.75 7.64 18.18
N VAL A 271 -0.51 8.74 17.48
CA VAL A 271 0.00 8.77 16.11
C VAL A 271 1.30 9.56 16.10
N ASP A 272 2.41 9.00 15.62
CA ASP A 272 3.66 9.73 15.35
C ASP A 272 4.35 9.14 14.11
N VAL A 273 4.25 9.86 12.99
CA VAL A 273 4.53 9.34 11.64
C VAL A 273 4.97 10.45 10.67
N PRO A 274 6.01 10.23 9.85
CA PRO A 274 6.23 11.02 8.63
C PRO A 274 5.04 10.86 7.68
N LEU A 275 4.60 11.95 7.03
CA LEU A 275 3.34 11.95 6.27
C LEU A 275 3.27 10.89 5.17
N PHE A 276 4.33 10.73 4.37
CA PHE A 276 4.33 9.71 3.31
C PHE A 276 4.62 8.27 3.78
N ALA A 277 5.14 8.10 5.00
CA ALA A 277 5.28 6.77 5.61
C ALA A 277 3.92 6.13 5.93
N LEU A 278 2.90 6.94 6.31
CA LEU A 278 1.50 6.48 6.43
C LEU A 278 1.04 5.79 5.14
N ALA A 279 1.18 6.49 4.02
CA ALA A 279 0.78 6.02 2.70
C ALA A 279 1.67 4.90 2.13
N GLY A 280 2.69 4.44 2.88
CA GLY A 280 3.65 3.41 2.47
C GLY A 280 4.70 3.87 1.46
N GLN A 281 4.79 5.18 1.21
CA GLN A 281 5.72 5.78 0.27
C GLN A 281 7.06 6.08 0.96
N PHE A 282 7.93 5.07 1.09
CA PHE A 282 9.24 5.20 1.75
C PHE A 282 10.39 5.62 0.82
N PHE A 283 10.30 5.32 -0.48
CA PHE A 283 11.41 5.48 -1.45
C PHE A 283 11.05 6.32 -2.68
N GLN A 284 9.82 6.84 -2.75
CA GLN A 284 9.30 7.63 -3.86
C GLN A 284 8.27 8.64 -3.35
N SER A 285 7.80 9.51 -4.24
CA SER A 285 6.59 10.29 -4.05
C SER A 285 5.75 10.25 -5.31
N GLY A 286 4.52 9.75 -5.21
CA GLY A 286 3.62 9.56 -6.34
C GLY A 286 2.21 9.17 -5.89
N ALA A 287 1.23 9.37 -6.78
CA ALA A 287 -0.17 9.12 -6.48
C ALA A 287 -0.42 7.67 -6.03
N VAL A 288 -1.22 7.50 -4.97
CA VAL A 288 -1.53 6.21 -4.35
C VAL A 288 -2.90 6.31 -3.70
N THR A 289 -3.77 5.33 -3.96
CA THR A 289 -5.08 5.21 -3.29
C THR A 289 -5.27 3.80 -2.78
N ASN A 290 -5.57 3.67 -1.50
CA ASN A 290 -5.99 2.44 -0.84
C ASN A 290 -7.21 2.76 0.05
N ARG A 291 -7.61 1.87 0.97
CA ARG A 291 -8.83 2.07 1.76
C ARG A 291 -8.70 3.05 2.93
N LEU A 292 -7.49 3.30 3.44
CA LEU A 292 -7.25 4.25 4.55
C LEU A 292 -6.58 5.55 4.11
N TRP A 293 -5.77 5.51 3.05
CA TRP A 293 -4.94 6.61 2.60
C TRP A 293 -5.18 6.89 1.10
N SER A 294 -5.26 8.16 0.72
CA SER A 294 -5.18 8.55 -0.69
C SER A 294 -4.36 9.82 -0.89
N PHE A 295 -3.47 9.81 -1.89
CA PHE A 295 -2.75 10.96 -2.39
C PHE A 295 -2.87 11.02 -3.92
N ASP A 296 -3.25 12.16 -4.46
CA ASP A 296 -3.53 12.37 -5.89
C ASP A 296 -2.44 13.19 -6.63
N GLY A 297 -1.55 13.85 -5.88
CA GLY A 297 -0.60 14.86 -6.39
C GLY A 297 -0.72 16.21 -5.69
N MET A 298 -1.88 16.50 -5.08
CA MET A 298 -2.27 17.80 -4.54
C MET A 298 -2.74 17.74 -3.08
N SER A 299 -3.42 16.66 -2.68
CA SER A 299 -3.89 16.43 -1.30
C SER A 299 -3.57 15.03 -0.81
N LEU A 300 -3.23 14.90 0.48
CA LEU A 300 -3.11 13.64 1.21
C LEU A 300 -4.29 13.51 2.18
N HIS A 301 -5.09 12.46 2.03
CA HIS A 301 -6.26 12.17 2.87
C HIS A 301 -6.07 10.93 3.75
N LEU A 302 -6.67 10.99 4.94
CA LEU A 302 -6.60 9.96 5.99
C LEU A 302 -8.02 9.54 6.39
N HIS A 303 -8.57 8.54 5.68
CA HIS A 303 -9.95 8.04 5.78
C HIS A 303 -10.21 7.07 6.96
N ALA A 304 -9.20 6.82 7.80
CA ALA A 304 -9.35 5.91 8.94
C ALA A 304 -10.27 6.55 10.00
N PRO A 305 -11.37 5.92 10.43
CA PRO A 305 -12.30 6.54 11.38
C PRO A 305 -11.69 6.57 12.79
N MET A 306 -11.32 7.76 13.29
CA MET A 306 -10.56 7.93 14.54
C MET A 306 -11.46 8.46 15.68
N PRO A 307 -11.91 7.62 16.63
CA PRO A 307 -12.77 8.10 17.72
C PRO A 307 -11.98 8.84 18.78
N TYR A 308 -12.62 9.81 19.43
CA TYR A 308 -12.06 10.57 20.54
C TYR A 308 -13.13 10.94 21.58
N GLY A 309 -12.68 11.08 22.83
CA GLY A 309 -13.50 11.44 23.99
C GLY A 309 -13.49 12.96 24.25
N PRO A 310 -12.96 13.45 25.38
CA PRO A 310 -13.00 14.88 25.68
C PRO A 310 -12.27 15.75 24.64
N SER A 311 -11.26 15.21 23.93
CA SER A 311 -10.53 15.96 22.91
C SER A 311 -9.78 15.10 21.90
N ALA A 312 -9.37 15.74 20.80
CA ALA A 312 -8.29 15.31 19.94
C ALA A 312 -7.37 16.50 19.65
N MET A 313 -6.05 16.30 19.77
CA MET A 313 -5.01 17.32 19.51
C MET A 313 -4.14 16.85 18.34
N PHE A 314 -4.24 17.57 17.23
CA PHE A 314 -3.52 17.32 15.98
C PHE A 314 -2.35 18.28 15.86
N LEU A 315 -1.21 17.78 15.42
CA LEU A 315 0.04 18.53 15.35
C LEU A 315 0.79 18.14 14.08
N LEU A 316 1.23 19.14 13.32
CA LEU A 316 2.12 18.95 12.19
C LEU A 316 3.46 19.61 12.50
N ARG A 317 4.50 18.78 12.55
CA ARG A 317 5.89 19.14 12.86
C ARG A 317 6.71 19.09 11.59
N ASN A 318 7.66 20.03 11.45
CA ASN A 318 8.58 20.05 10.33
C ASN A 318 9.99 19.64 10.78
N ASP A 319 10.38 18.41 10.47
CA ASP A 319 11.75 17.90 10.68
C ASP A 319 12.67 18.19 9.47
N GLY A 320 12.18 18.96 8.48
CA GLY A 320 12.89 19.37 7.27
C GLY A 320 13.57 20.74 7.36
N ALA A 321 14.34 21.09 6.31
CA ALA A 321 15.21 22.26 6.28
C ALA A 321 14.57 23.56 5.71
N ALA A 322 13.35 23.49 5.16
CA ALA A 322 12.65 24.64 4.56
C ALA A 322 11.34 24.95 5.29
N GLU A 323 10.89 26.22 5.26
CA GLU A 323 9.54 26.57 5.72
C GLU A 323 8.49 26.07 4.70
N VAL A 324 7.46 25.38 5.18
CA VAL A 324 6.34 24.87 4.38
C VAL A 324 5.06 25.53 4.88
N MET A 325 4.21 26.04 3.98
CA MET A 325 2.83 26.35 4.34
C MET A 325 2.03 25.05 4.30
N ALA A 326 1.33 24.71 5.38
CA ALA A 326 0.50 23.53 5.48
C ALA A 326 -0.94 23.92 5.80
N HIS A 327 -1.87 23.27 5.10
CA HIS A 327 -3.31 23.37 5.30
C HIS A 327 -3.81 22.01 5.78
N LEU A 328 -4.51 21.98 6.92
CA LEU A 328 -5.01 20.76 7.54
C LEU A 328 -6.53 20.92 7.74
N ARG A 329 -7.33 20.20 6.95
CA ARG A 329 -8.80 20.24 7.01
C ARG A 329 -9.32 18.92 7.60
N ILE A 330 -9.81 19.00 8.83
CA ILE A 330 -10.29 17.86 9.60
C ILE A 330 -11.81 17.77 9.48
N LEU A 331 -12.30 16.65 8.97
CA LEU A 331 -13.72 16.29 8.92
C LEU A 331 -14.03 15.38 10.12
N ALA A 332 -14.96 15.78 10.98
CA ALA A 332 -15.30 15.00 12.17
C ALA A 332 -16.78 15.08 12.54
N HIS A 333 -17.40 13.93 12.79
CA HIS A 333 -18.75 13.84 13.34
C HIS A 333 -18.72 13.91 14.86
N LYS A 334 -19.49 14.84 15.46
CA LYS A 334 -19.72 14.87 16.91
C LYS A 334 -20.74 13.80 17.32
N LEU A 335 -20.49 13.12 18.43
CA LEU A 335 -21.49 12.21 19.00
C LEU A 335 -22.65 13.03 19.63
N PRO A 336 -23.88 12.48 19.72
CA PRO A 336 -25.00 13.19 20.32
C PRO A 336 -24.77 13.51 21.80
N GLY A 337 -25.37 14.59 22.30
CA GLY A 337 -25.26 14.98 23.70
C GLY A 337 -25.66 13.85 24.65
N GLY A 338 -24.73 13.43 25.52
CA GLY A 338 -24.92 12.32 26.45
C GLY A 338 -24.50 10.93 25.92
N ALA A 339 -24.14 10.79 24.64
CA ALA A 339 -23.58 9.55 24.11
C ALA A 339 -22.16 9.30 24.67
N ALA A 340 -21.88 8.07 25.07
CA ALA A 340 -20.54 7.67 25.50
C ALA A 340 -19.56 7.68 24.32
N ALA A 341 -18.34 8.17 24.56
CA ALA A 341 -17.26 8.05 23.59
C ALA A 341 -16.95 6.59 23.27
N LEU A 342 -16.63 6.28 22.02
CA LEU A 342 -16.25 4.91 21.64
C LEU A 342 -14.99 4.48 22.40
N PRO A 343 -14.86 3.20 22.82
CA PRO A 343 -13.85 2.79 23.79
C PRO A 343 -12.41 2.65 23.26
N TYR A 344 -12.19 2.80 21.95
CA TYR A 344 -10.87 2.62 21.30
C TYR A 344 -10.42 3.89 20.58
N ARG A 345 -9.10 4.04 20.43
CA ARG A 345 -8.42 5.11 19.68
C ARG A 345 -7.66 4.54 18.50
N PHE A 346 -7.65 5.26 17.37
CA PHE A 346 -6.76 4.93 16.26
C PHE A 346 -5.30 5.24 16.65
N CYS A 347 -4.38 4.34 16.35
CA CYS A 347 -2.96 4.46 16.66
C CYS A 347 -2.11 4.12 15.44
N ALA A 348 -1.04 4.88 15.22
CA ALA A 348 -0.09 4.68 14.12
C ALA A 348 1.31 5.12 14.52
N ALA A 349 2.26 4.19 14.56
CA ALA A 349 3.63 4.50 14.99
C ALA A 349 4.63 4.11 13.91
N TYR A 350 5.50 5.05 13.57
CA TYR A 350 6.66 4.81 12.73
C TYR A 350 7.73 4.00 13.47
N GLY A 351 8.44 3.14 12.74
CA GLY A 351 9.60 2.42 13.25
C GLY A 351 10.68 2.24 12.19
N SER A 352 11.90 1.99 12.65
CA SER A 352 13.06 1.69 11.82
C SER A 352 14.08 0.80 12.53
N ALA A 353 14.76 -0.07 11.79
CA ALA A 353 15.80 -0.95 12.33
C ALA A 353 16.82 -1.38 11.26
N HIS A 354 18.06 -1.62 11.70
CA HIS A 354 18.98 -2.53 11.01
C HIS A 354 18.65 -3.96 11.43
N THR A 355 18.67 -4.92 10.49
CA THR A 355 18.53 -6.34 10.84
C THR A 355 19.73 -6.86 11.64
N GLN A 356 19.49 -7.83 12.53
CA GLN A 356 20.50 -8.35 13.44
C GLN A 356 20.56 -9.88 13.35
N PRO A 357 21.74 -10.51 13.25
CA PRO A 357 21.83 -11.96 13.09
C PRO A 357 21.01 -12.72 14.16
N LYS A 358 20.11 -13.61 13.72
CA LYS A 358 19.25 -14.44 14.59
C LYS A 358 18.20 -13.68 15.42
N GLN A 359 17.89 -12.42 15.11
CA GLN A 359 16.88 -11.62 15.83
C GLN A 359 15.85 -11.01 14.88
N PRO A 360 14.56 -11.38 14.95
CA PRO A 360 13.53 -10.84 14.06
C PRO A 360 13.30 -9.35 14.30
N VAL A 361 12.89 -8.62 13.26
CA VAL A 361 12.59 -7.19 13.37
C VAL A 361 11.24 -7.02 14.08
N GLU A 362 11.26 -6.45 15.28
CA GLU A 362 10.06 -6.18 16.08
C GLU A 362 9.31 -4.94 15.57
N MET A 363 8.18 -5.16 14.91
CA MET A 363 7.36 -4.12 14.28
C MET A 363 6.49 -3.35 15.29
N LEU A 364 5.90 -4.07 16.24
CA LEU A 364 5.01 -3.50 17.26
C LEU A 364 4.90 -4.43 18.47
N LYS A 365 4.98 -3.83 19.67
CA LYS A 365 4.50 -4.42 20.92
C LYS A 365 3.42 -3.52 21.51
N ALA A 366 2.29 -4.07 21.96
CA ALA A 366 1.23 -3.32 22.63
C ALA A 366 0.64 -4.09 23.82
N GLN A 367 0.10 -3.38 24.81
CA GLN A 367 -0.50 -3.93 26.03
C GLN A 367 -1.90 -3.35 26.30
N GLY A 368 -2.79 -4.15 26.88
CA GLY A 368 -4.22 -3.83 27.00
C GLY A 368 -5.02 -4.34 25.80
N ALA A 369 -6.23 -3.81 25.60
CA ALA A 369 -7.17 -4.27 24.58
C ALA A 369 -7.13 -3.43 23.30
N GLY A 370 -7.31 -4.07 22.15
CA GLY A 370 -7.22 -3.43 20.84
C GLY A 370 -7.43 -4.37 19.65
N ALA A 371 -7.10 -3.90 18.44
CA ALA A 371 -6.97 -4.74 17.26
C ALA A 371 -5.90 -4.20 16.31
N PHE A 372 -5.03 -5.07 15.83
CA PHE A 372 -4.08 -4.78 14.76
C PHE A 372 -4.81 -4.75 13.41
N ILE A 373 -4.58 -3.70 12.61
CA ILE A 373 -5.32 -3.43 11.36
C ILE A 373 -4.41 -3.14 10.15
N GLY A 374 -3.08 -3.22 10.27
CA GLY A 374 -2.21 -3.20 9.10
C GLY A 374 -0.76 -2.76 9.34
N LEU A 375 0.03 -2.86 8.28
CA LEU A 375 1.43 -2.39 8.22
C LEU A 375 1.69 -1.75 6.85
N SER A 376 2.36 -0.59 6.86
CA SER A 376 3.14 -0.08 5.73
C SER A 376 4.61 -0.41 5.99
N LEU A 377 5.33 -1.02 5.05
CA LEU A 377 6.73 -1.45 5.23
C LEU A 377 7.58 -1.15 4.00
N GLY A 378 8.75 -0.54 4.22
CA GLY A 378 9.84 -0.40 3.27
C GLY A 378 11.08 -1.17 3.73
N ILE A 379 11.67 -1.94 2.82
CA ILE A 379 12.93 -2.66 3.03
C ILE A 379 13.92 -2.27 1.94
N GLU A 380 15.14 -1.93 2.35
CA GLU A 380 16.29 -1.78 1.46
C GLU A 380 17.55 -2.43 2.04
N PRO A 381 18.57 -2.73 1.23
CA PRO A 381 19.89 -3.04 1.74
C PRO A 381 20.54 -1.81 2.38
N ALA A 382 21.32 -2.02 3.43
CA ALA A 382 22.15 -0.97 4.01
C ALA A 382 23.23 -0.48 3.01
N PRO A 383 23.77 0.75 3.15
CA PRO A 383 24.70 1.35 2.17
C PRO A 383 25.93 0.49 1.84
N GLU A 384 26.42 -0.28 2.81
CA GLU A 384 27.55 -1.20 2.70
C GLU A 384 27.20 -2.55 2.02
N SER A 385 25.92 -2.82 1.71
CA SER A 385 25.48 -4.12 1.24
C SER A 385 25.81 -4.42 -0.23
N ALA A 386 26.51 -5.54 -0.43
CA ALA A 386 26.75 -6.13 -1.74
C ALA A 386 25.52 -6.87 -2.32
N ARG A 387 24.36 -6.87 -1.66
CA ARG A 387 23.18 -7.68 -2.01
C ARG A 387 22.58 -7.34 -3.38
N ARG A 388 22.23 -8.40 -4.13
CA ARG A 388 21.65 -8.32 -5.50
C ARG A 388 20.38 -9.15 -5.69
N ALA A 389 19.79 -9.68 -4.60
CA ALA A 389 18.62 -10.55 -4.64
C ALA A 389 17.63 -10.28 -3.48
N PHE A 390 16.35 -10.55 -3.73
CA PHE A 390 15.22 -10.34 -2.82
C PHE A 390 15.00 -11.45 -1.77
N ALA A 391 15.93 -12.40 -1.61
CA ALA A 391 15.79 -13.54 -0.70
C ALA A 391 15.61 -13.18 0.80
N TYR A 392 15.66 -11.89 1.15
CA TYR A 392 15.22 -11.39 2.46
C TYR A 392 13.71 -11.47 2.67
N LEU A 393 12.92 -11.55 1.60
CA LEU A 393 11.47 -11.72 1.65
C LEU A 393 11.04 -13.13 2.07
N GLU A 394 11.93 -14.13 2.02
CA GLU A 394 11.72 -15.48 2.58
C GLU A 394 11.55 -15.49 4.13
N GLY A 395 11.55 -14.33 4.79
CA GLY A 395 11.30 -14.23 6.22
C GLY A 395 9.81 -14.31 6.55
N ASN A 396 9.43 -15.31 7.35
CA ASN A 396 8.05 -15.46 7.84
C ASN A 396 7.67 -14.32 8.79
N GLU A 397 6.41 -13.87 8.74
CA GLU A 397 5.83 -13.03 9.78
C GLU A 397 5.43 -13.84 11.02
N THR A 398 5.43 -13.21 12.19
CA THR A 398 4.81 -13.73 13.41
C THR A 398 4.03 -12.63 14.13
N ILE A 399 2.72 -12.80 14.24
CA ILE A 399 1.86 -12.03 15.15
C ILE A 399 1.50 -12.95 16.33
N THR A 400 1.63 -12.45 17.56
CA THR A 400 1.08 -13.09 18.76
C THR A 400 0.10 -12.13 19.41
N ALA A 401 -1.18 -12.50 19.46
CA ALA A 401 -2.25 -11.74 20.09
C ALA A 401 -2.78 -12.54 21.29
N ASP A 402 -2.58 -12.00 22.49
CA ASP A 402 -2.76 -12.69 23.76
C ASP A 402 -2.01 -14.04 23.79
N GLU A 403 -2.73 -15.15 23.65
CA GLU A 403 -2.19 -16.52 23.61
C GLU A 403 -2.23 -17.15 22.20
N GLN A 404 -2.84 -16.46 21.22
CA GLN A 404 -2.98 -16.95 19.85
C GLN A 404 -1.81 -16.47 18.98
N LYS A 405 -1.05 -17.42 18.44
CA LYS A 405 0.02 -17.19 17.46
C LYS A 405 -0.53 -17.25 16.03
N TYR A 406 0.00 -16.42 15.15
CA TYR A 406 -0.24 -16.40 13.70
C TYR A 406 1.13 -16.33 13.02
N GLU A 407 1.49 -17.39 12.30
CA GLU A 407 2.74 -17.48 11.53
C GLU A 407 2.39 -17.66 10.07
N GLY A 408 3.00 -16.89 9.17
CA GLY A 408 2.76 -17.04 7.73
C GLY A 408 3.86 -17.86 7.06
N THR A 409 4.22 -17.44 5.85
CA THR A 409 4.91 -18.27 4.85
C THR A 409 5.95 -17.51 4.03
N GLY A 410 6.07 -16.20 4.26
CA GLY A 410 6.97 -15.28 3.57
C GLY A 410 6.51 -13.83 3.75
N THR A 411 7.43 -12.88 3.60
CA THR A 411 7.14 -11.45 3.75
C THR A 411 6.20 -10.98 2.64
N GLU A 412 6.42 -11.34 1.38
CA GLU A 412 5.52 -10.95 0.29
C GLU A 412 4.15 -11.66 0.39
N ASP A 413 4.11 -12.86 0.95
CA ASP A 413 2.88 -13.63 1.21
C ASP A 413 2.02 -12.92 2.26
N PHE A 414 2.63 -12.40 3.33
CA PHE A 414 1.93 -11.49 4.27
C PHE A 414 1.30 -10.32 3.52
N PHE A 415 1.98 -9.71 2.55
CA PHE A 415 1.44 -8.61 1.75
C PHE A 415 0.47 -9.04 0.64
N ASN A 416 -0.03 -10.29 0.68
CA ASN A 416 -0.92 -10.92 -0.31
C ASN A 416 -0.33 -11.03 -1.72
N SER A 417 1.00 -10.99 -1.84
CA SER A 417 1.69 -11.24 -3.10
C SER A 417 2.27 -12.67 -3.12
N ALA A 418 3.29 -12.91 -3.95
CA ALA A 418 4.05 -14.16 -4.03
C ALA A 418 5.33 -13.92 -4.85
N TRP A 419 6.31 -14.85 -4.77
CA TRP A 419 7.47 -14.93 -5.68
C TRP A 419 8.28 -13.62 -5.82
N TYR A 420 8.67 -13.05 -4.68
CA TYR A 420 9.36 -11.77 -4.51
C TYR A 420 8.62 -10.57 -5.11
N PHE A 421 7.29 -10.61 -5.09
CA PHE A 421 6.35 -9.69 -5.74
C PHE A 421 6.41 -9.69 -7.29
N PRO A 422 5.33 -9.23 -7.96
CA PRO A 422 5.39 -8.85 -9.38
C PRO A 422 6.52 -7.84 -9.69
N ASP A 423 6.85 -7.73 -10.97
CA ASP A 423 7.92 -6.83 -11.44
C ASP A 423 7.52 -5.35 -11.52
N LYS A 424 6.21 -5.06 -11.41
CA LYS A 424 5.65 -3.70 -11.43
C LYS A 424 4.88 -3.41 -10.13
N PRO A 425 4.99 -2.20 -9.57
CA PRO A 425 4.10 -1.71 -8.53
C PRO A 425 2.62 -1.85 -8.88
N PHE A 426 1.79 -2.02 -7.85
CA PHE A 426 0.34 -2.11 -7.91
C PHE A 426 -0.30 -1.71 -6.57
N ALA A 427 -1.51 -1.16 -6.61
CA ALA A 427 -2.30 -0.84 -5.43
C ALA A 427 -3.68 -1.51 -5.53
N GLN A 428 -4.09 -2.20 -4.46
CA GLN A 428 -5.43 -2.74 -4.25
C GLN A 428 -5.96 -2.16 -2.92
N PRO A 429 -7.29 -2.10 -2.69
CA PRO A 429 -7.86 -1.43 -1.51
C PRO A 429 -7.24 -1.85 -0.17
N TYR A 430 -6.85 -3.12 -0.02
CA TYR A 430 -6.29 -3.68 1.22
C TYR A 430 -4.81 -4.08 1.16
N HIS A 431 -4.12 -3.96 0.02
CA HIS A 431 -2.69 -4.30 -0.09
C HIS A 431 -2.05 -3.76 -1.37
N GLY A 432 -0.73 -3.61 -1.39
CA GLY A 432 -0.02 -3.26 -2.63
C GLY A 432 1.49 -3.22 -2.48
N LEU A 433 2.16 -3.31 -3.63
CA LEU A 433 3.58 -3.01 -3.82
C LEU A 433 3.67 -1.60 -4.41
N LEU A 434 4.23 -0.64 -3.68
CA LEU A 434 4.36 0.75 -4.12
C LEU A 434 5.71 1.01 -4.80
N TRP A 435 6.80 0.48 -4.26
CA TRP A 435 8.14 0.56 -4.84
C TRP A 435 8.74 -0.82 -5.04
N LYS A 436 9.46 -1.02 -6.15
CA LYS A 436 10.37 -2.15 -6.32
C LYS A 436 11.53 -1.74 -7.22
N ASN A 437 12.73 -1.71 -6.65
CA ASN A 437 13.98 -1.60 -7.40
C ASN A 437 14.68 -2.97 -7.36
N LYS A 438 15.33 -3.39 -8.46
CA LYS A 438 16.11 -4.64 -8.52
C LYS A 438 17.57 -4.46 -8.08
N LEU A 439 18.11 -3.24 -8.19
CA LEU A 439 19.52 -2.95 -7.87
C LEU A 439 19.68 -1.51 -7.34
N PRO A 440 19.91 -1.32 -6.02
CA PRO A 440 19.77 -2.32 -4.96
C PRO A 440 18.36 -2.95 -4.91
N PRO A 441 18.21 -4.20 -4.45
CA PRO A 441 16.91 -4.86 -4.32
C PRO A 441 16.10 -4.25 -3.16
N GLN A 442 15.27 -3.26 -3.46
CA GLN A 442 14.41 -2.54 -2.51
C GLN A 442 12.93 -2.84 -2.77
N VAL A 443 12.10 -2.86 -1.73
CA VAL A 443 10.63 -2.89 -1.86
C VAL A 443 9.96 -1.95 -0.87
N ALA A 444 8.87 -1.30 -1.27
CA ALA A 444 7.92 -0.67 -0.34
C ALA A 444 6.51 -1.18 -0.63
N MET A 445 5.77 -1.53 0.41
CA MET A 445 4.49 -2.22 0.34
C MET A 445 3.59 -1.90 1.55
N TYR A 446 2.31 -2.27 1.46
CA TYR A 446 1.37 -2.15 2.56
C TYR A 446 0.34 -3.30 2.55
N ARG A 447 -0.21 -3.61 3.73
CA ARG A 447 -1.42 -4.42 3.92
C ARG A 447 -2.28 -3.80 5.02
N LEU A 448 -3.56 -3.63 4.71
CA LEU A 448 -4.58 -3.09 5.60
C LEU A 448 -5.51 -4.26 5.96
N MET A 449 -5.33 -4.82 7.14
CA MET A 449 -6.09 -5.95 7.69
C MET A 449 -7.46 -5.48 8.19
N MET A 450 -8.24 -4.79 7.33
CA MET A 450 -9.58 -4.33 7.67
C MET A 450 -10.60 -5.48 7.69
N PRO A 451 -10.59 -6.45 6.76
CA PRO A 451 -11.50 -7.59 6.80
C PRO A 451 -11.07 -8.63 7.85
N ASP A 452 -9.76 -8.84 7.98
CA ASP A 452 -9.11 -9.88 8.78
C ASP A 452 -8.30 -9.31 9.95
N ALA A 453 -8.80 -8.26 10.61
CA ALA A 453 -8.16 -7.63 11.76
C ALA A 453 -7.89 -8.62 12.91
N VAL A 454 -6.76 -8.44 13.61
CA VAL A 454 -6.34 -9.28 14.75
C VAL A 454 -6.69 -8.58 16.08
N PRO A 455 -7.79 -8.96 16.75
CA PRO A 455 -8.12 -8.45 18.08
C PRO A 455 -7.18 -9.01 19.15
N PHE A 456 -6.98 -8.25 20.23
CA PHE A 456 -6.23 -8.64 21.43
C PHE A 456 -6.83 -7.95 22.67
N GLN A 457 -6.71 -8.56 23.84
CA GLN A 457 -7.30 -8.07 25.11
C GLN A 457 -6.26 -7.80 26.20
N LYS A 458 -5.10 -8.47 26.14
CA LYS A 458 -3.97 -8.37 27.05
C LYS A 458 -2.74 -7.77 26.36
N SER A 459 -2.39 -8.26 25.17
CA SER A 459 -1.17 -7.87 24.47
C SER A 459 -1.12 -8.27 23.00
N LEU A 460 -0.36 -7.50 22.20
CA LEU A 460 0.03 -7.80 20.84
C LEU A 460 1.56 -7.75 20.73
N ASN A 461 2.16 -8.73 20.06
CA ASN A 461 3.56 -8.67 19.59
C ASN A 461 3.56 -9.01 18.09
N PHE A 462 4.28 -8.24 17.28
CA PHE A 462 4.40 -8.45 15.84
C PHE A 462 5.85 -8.28 15.38
N SER A 463 6.36 -9.26 14.64
CA SER A 463 7.72 -9.24 14.07
C SER A 463 7.80 -9.96 12.72
N PHE A 464 8.86 -9.69 11.96
CA PHE A 464 9.24 -10.46 10.76
C PHE A 464 10.61 -11.10 10.95
N GLU A 465 10.78 -12.31 10.41
CA GLU A 465 12.12 -12.79 10.07
C GLU A 465 12.68 -12.01 8.86
N HIS A 466 14.01 -12.06 8.66
CA HIS A 466 14.69 -11.38 7.55
C HIS A 466 15.57 -12.34 6.74
N ALA A 467 14.99 -12.90 5.66
CA ALA A 467 15.26 -14.25 5.16
C ALA A 467 15.02 -15.34 6.22
N SER A 468 14.90 -16.57 5.75
CA SER A 468 14.84 -17.79 6.56
C SER A 468 15.77 -17.74 7.79
N GLY A 469 15.21 -17.92 8.98
CA GLY A 469 15.98 -18.05 10.22
C GLY A 469 16.80 -16.80 10.59
N ASN A 470 16.37 -15.61 10.16
CA ASN A 470 17.02 -14.33 10.47
C ASN A 470 18.48 -14.26 9.99
N SER A 471 18.72 -14.68 8.76
CA SER A 471 20.05 -14.82 8.15
C SER A 471 20.57 -13.56 7.43
N SER A 472 19.71 -12.60 7.07
CA SER A 472 20.11 -11.35 6.39
C SER A 472 20.47 -10.21 7.35
N ASN A 473 21.75 -9.91 7.58
CA ASN A 473 22.21 -8.90 8.56
C ASN A 473 22.62 -7.54 7.94
N ASP A 474 22.12 -7.22 6.75
CA ASP A 474 22.59 -6.14 5.87
C ASP A 474 21.45 -5.26 5.34
N LEU A 475 20.35 -5.15 6.09
CA LEU A 475 19.10 -4.53 5.65
C LEU A 475 18.62 -3.42 6.59
N LEU A 476 18.01 -2.39 5.99
CA LEU A 476 17.27 -1.33 6.66
C LEU A 476 15.77 -1.57 6.48
N TYR A 477 15.07 -1.71 7.59
CA TYR A 477 13.61 -1.76 7.65
C TYR A 477 13.09 -0.40 8.12
N ARG A 478 12.01 0.09 7.50
CA ARG A 478 11.24 1.27 7.94
C ARG A 478 9.76 0.97 7.78
N TRP A 479 8.94 1.23 8.79
CA TRP A 479 7.53 0.84 8.76
C TRP A 479 6.62 1.84 9.48
N VAL A 480 5.32 1.69 9.25
CA VAL A 480 4.27 2.26 10.10
C VAL A 480 3.27 1.16 10.43
N ALA A 481 3.15 0.83 11.72
CA ALA A 481 2.17 -0.12 12.22
C ALA A 481 0.85 0.60 12.53
N PHE A 482 -0.29 -0.02 12.16
CA PHE A 482 -1.63 0.54 12.36
C PHE A 482 -2.46 -0.37 13.28
N TRP A 483 -3.07 0.21 14.32
CA TRP A 483 -3.94 -0.53 15.23
C TRP A 483 -4.98 0.39 15.90
N TYR A 484 -5.95 -0.22 16.57
CA TYR A 484 -6.82 0.46 17.53
C TYR A 484 -6.49 -0.04 18.93
N GLN A 485 -6.52 0.84 19.94
CA GLN A 485 -6.23 0.48 21.33
C GLN A 485 -7.10 1.26 22.31
N LYS A 486 -7.47 0.61 23.42
CA LYS A 486 -8.22 1.21 24.52
C LYS A 486 -7.26 1.95 25.46
N PRO A 487 -7.50 3.23 25.81
CA PRO A 487 -6.67 3.96 26.77
C PRO A 487 -6.58 3.24 28.15
N PRO A 488 -5.45 3.36 28.88
CA PRO A 488 -4.23 4.07 28.52
C PRO A 488 -3.44 3.39 27.40
N LEU A 489 -2.85 4.18 26.51
CA LEU A 489 -2.18 3.67 25.31
C LEU A 489 -0.76 3.22 25.66
N LYS A 490 -0.54 1.90 25.66
CA LYS A 490 0.74 1.27 26.02
C LYS A 490 1.28 0.48 24.86
N PHE A 491 2.36 0.97 24.26
CA PHE A 491 3.01 0.34 23.12
C PHE A 491 4.50 0.67 23.06
N GLN A 492 5.23 -0.12 22.27
CA GLN A 492 6.62 0.10 21.91
C GLN A 492 6.80 -0.22 20.42
N VAL A 493 7.51 0.66 19.72
CA VAL A 493 8.04 0.44 18.37
C VAL A 493 9.52 0.77 18.40
N VAL A 494 10.31 0.06 17.60
CA VAL A 494 11.76 0.26 17.47
C VAL A 494 12.02 1.34 16.41
N ASP A 495 12.77 2.40 16.73
CA ASP A 495 13.21 3.44 15.78
C ASP A 495 14.71 3.77 15.96
N GLN A 496 15.55 2.87 15.44
CA GLN A 496 17.02 2.94 15.56
C GLN A 496 17.63 4.08 14.73
N LEU A 497 17.06 4.39 13.55
CA LEU A 497 17.61 5.41 12.67
C LEU A 497 17.37 6.83 13.20
N ALA A 498 16.24 7.08 13.87
CA ALA A 498 16.04 8.33 14.61
C ALA A 498 17.01 8.46 15.80
N ALA A 499 17.23 7.39 16.56
CA ALA A 499 18.15 7.38 17.69
C ALA A 499 19.61 7.69 17.27
N ASN A 500 20.07 7.12 16.14
CA ASN A 500 21.42 7.37 15.62
C ASN A 500 21.60 8.84 15.19
N ASN A 501 20.59 9.46 14.59
CA ASN A 501 20.65 10.88 14.20
C ASN A 501 20.67 11.84 15.41
N ALA A 502 20.06 11.47 16.54
CA ALA A 502 20.07 12.28 17.76
C ALA A 502 21.47 12.46 18.39
N GLY A 503 22.42 11.58 18.08
CA GLY A 503 23.83 11.72 18.48
C GLY A 503 24.72 12.47 17.47
N GLY A 504 24.20 12.81 16.29
CA GLY A 504 24.99 13.30 15.14
C GLY A 504 24.61 14.72 14.72
N GLY A 505 25.17 15.73 15.39
CA GLY A 505 25.03 17.14 15.01
C GLY A 505 25.80 17.51 13.73
N GLY A 506 25.43 16.93 12.58
CA GLY A 506 26.04 17.17 11.27
C GLY A 506 24.99 17.22 10.17
N ALA A 507 25.04 18.25 9.32
CA ALA A 507 24.03 18.45 8.28
C ALA A 507 24.10 17.35 7.20
N ILE A 508 22.96 16.68 6.95
CA ILE A 508 22.81 15.78 5.81
C ILE A 508 22.78 16.66 4.54
N SER A 509 23.92 16.73 3.85
CA SER A 509 24.07 17.53 2.64
C SER A 509 23.15 17.04 1.51
N ALA A 510 22.43 17.96 0.88
CA ALA A 510 21.59 17.64 -0.27
C ALA A 510 22.45 17.29 -1.49
N ALA A 511 22.60 15.99 -1.76
CA ALA A 511 23.47 15.47 -2.82
C ALA A 511 22.81 14.34 -3.64
N ASN A 512 21.57 14.54 -4.09
CA ASN A 512 20.93 13.69 -5.10
C ASN A 512 20.41 14.55 -6.27
N GLN A 513 21.34 15.03 -7.10
CA GLN A 513 21.00 15.51 -8.44
C GLN A 513 20.74 14.28 -9.35
N PRO A 514 19.71 14.30 -10.21
CA PRO A 514 19.46 13.19 -11.12
C PRO A 514 20.62 13.03 -12.11
N HIS A 515 21.08 11.80 -12.32
CA HIS A 515 22.17 11.49 -13.25
C HIS A 515 21.84 11.95 -14.68
N GLN A 516 22.42 13.06 -15.11
CA GLN A 516 22.58 13.33 -16.54
C GLN A 516 23.60 12.33 -17.11
N GLN A 517 23.25 11.72 -18.24
CA GLN A 517 24.17 10.88 -19.01
C GLN A 517 25.35 11.74 -19.49
N PRO A 518 26.61 11.37 -19.18
CA PRO A 518 27.75 12.14 -19.67
C PRO A 518 27.90 11.97 -21.18
N ILE A 519 27.71 13.06 -21.92
CA ILE A 519 28.06 13.12 -23.34
C ILE A 519 29.59 13.02 -23.43
N LEU A 520 30.12 11.96 -24.04
CA LEU A 520 31.56 11.82 -24.23
C LEU A 520 32.08 12.92 -25.16
N PRO A 521 33.10 13.70 -24.77
CA PRO A 521 33.84 14.53 -25.72
C PRO A 521 34.67 13.63 -26.63
N ILE A 522 34.58 13.85 -27.94
CA ILE A 522 35.45 13.19 -28.91
C ILE A 522 36.85 13.79 -28.77
N ILE A 523 37.80 13.00 -28.24
CA ILE A 523 39.23 13.33 -28.21
C ILE A 523 39.97 12.29 -29.04
N ILE A 524 40.67 12.75 -30.07
CA ILE A 524 41.50 11.92 -30.93
C ILE A 524 42.87 11.75 -30.26
N GLY A 525 43.22 10.52 -29.89
CA GLY A 525 44.53 10.14 -29.34
C GLY A 525 45.05 8.88 -30.03
N ILE A 526 46.36 8.80 -30.24
CA ILE A 526 47.01 7.78 -31.08
C ILE A 526 48.02 6.99 -30.24
N VAL A 527 48.20 5.69 -30.55
CA VAL A 527 49.12 4.71 -29.93
C VAL A 527 48.68 4.22 -28.53
N GLY A 528 48.68 2.91 -28.22
CA GLY A 528 48.87 1.73 -29.07
C GLY A 528 49.16 0.43 -28.29
N VAL A 529 49.41 -0.67 -29.03
CA VAL A 529 50.07 -1.92 -28.60
C VAL A 529 49.30 -2.93 -27.72
N VAL A 530 48.84 -4.00 -28.39
CA VAL A 530 48.81 -5.43 -27.96
C VAL A 530 48.07 -5.84 -26.66
N ALA A 531 46.94 -6.54 -26.83
CA ALA A 531 46.79 -7.97 -26.50
C ALA A 531 45.38 -8.48 -26.91
N GLY A 532 45.26 -9.35 -27.94
CA GLY A 532 43.91 -9.75 -28.38
C GLY A 532 43.80 -10.67 -29.61
N VAL A 533 44.35 -11.89 -29.55
CA VAL A 533 44.02 -12.97 -30.49
C VAL A 533 43.91 -14.30 -29.76
N LEU A 534 42.70 -14.68 -29.32
CA LEU A 534 42.27 -16.08 -29.13
C LEU A 534 40.80 -16.19 -28.68
N PHE A 535 39.83 -15.92 -29.57
CA PHE A 535 38.59 -16.72 -29.67
C PHE A 535 37.79 -16.41 -30.96
N SER A 536 36.79 -17.25 -31.26
CA SER A 536 35.71 -17.00 -32.22
C SER A 536 36.08 -16.67 -33.68
N ARG A 537 36.89 -17.53 -34.31
CA ARG A 537 36.63 -17.91 -35.72
C ARG A 537 35.80 -19.19 -35.77
N TYR A 538 34.49 -19.06 -35.56
CA TYR A 538 33.51 -20.13 -35.80
C TYR A 538 32.23 -19.53 -36.40
N VAL A 539 31.52 -20.32 -37.20
CA VAL A 539 30.30 -19.90 -37.96
C VAL A 539 30.54 -18.77 -38.98
N LEU A 540 31.27 -19.08 -40.07
CA LEU A 540 30.95 -18.55 -41.42
C LEU A 540 31.69 -19.31 -42.53
N ARG A 541 31.34 -20.60 -42.74
CA ARG A 541 31.54 -21.37 -44.00
C ARG A 541 30.91 -22.77 -43.89
N ARG A 542 29.73 -22.94 -44.51
CA ARG A 542 29.22 -24.22 -45.02
C ARG A 542 28.62 -23.93 -46.40
N GLY A 543 29.04 -24.68 -47.42
CA GLY A 543 28.54 -24.55 -48.79
C GLY A 543 29.51 -25.15 -49.82
N ALA A 544 29.12 -26.30 -50.39
CA ALA A 544 29.87 -27.14 -51.36
C ALA A 544 31.25 -27.66 -50.84
N SER A 545 31.65 -28.92 -50.97
CA SER A 545 31.37 -29.90 -52.03
C SER A 545 31.74 -31.35 -51.64
N SER A 546 30.74 -32.20 -51.40
CA SER A 546 30.74 -33.66 -51.66
C SER A 546 29.32 -34.16 -51.44
#